data_AF-X1PZ32-F1
#
_entry.id   AF-X1PZ32-F1
#
_cell.length_a   1.000
_cell.length_b   1.000
_cell.length_c   1.000
_cell.angle_alpha   90.00
_cell.angle_beta   90.00
_cell.angle_gamma   90.00
#
_symmetry.space_group_name_H-M   'P 1'
#
loop_
_entity.id
_entity.type
_entity.pdbx_description
1 polymer ?
#
loop_
_entity_poly.entity_id
_entity_poly.type
_entity_poly.pdbx_seq_one_letter_code
_entity_poly.pdbx_strand_id
1 'polypeptide(L)'
;LKRLFGRFIDLEVTRQVDLAVRALDDSRDLLYSSSTYPRDRRGYDRDEILADALEAWRVNPLARRIVGMMTQYVVGGGLEIECQHNKTNQFLEDWWENRLNKMPIRVYEWCDEMSRSGELFIVISTDSAGMSYMRAVPAADIQDIETADNDLDQ
;
A
#
# COMPACT_ATOMS: atom_id res chain seq x y z
N LEU A 1 -16.14 32.18 -27.95
CA LEU A 1 -15.30 31.05 -28.45
C LEU A 1 -14.72 30.13 -27.35
N LYS A 2 -14.36 30.62 -26.15
CA LYS A 2 -13.71 29.80 -25.10
C LYS A 2 -14.56 28.67 -24.45
N ARG A 3 -15.90 28.71 -24.56
CA ARG A 3 -16.79 27.68 -23.97
C ARG A 3 -17.01 26.43 -24.85
N LEU A 4 -16.81 26.53 -26.16
CA LEU A 4 -17.03 25.42 -27.10
C LEU A 4 -15.83 24.49 -27.19
N PHE A 5 -14.61 25.03 -27.10
CA PHE A 5 -13.38 24.24 -27.08
C PHE A 5 -13.22 23.40 -25.80
N GLY A 6 -13.68 23.92 -24.65
CA GLY A 6 -13.64 23.18 -23.39
C GLY A 6 -14.42 21.87 -23.47
N ARG A 7 -15.65 21.88 -24.00
CA ARG A 7 -16.51 20.69 -24.09
C ARG A 7 -15.97 19.58 -25.01
N PHE A 8 -15.31 19.95 -26.11
CA PHE A 8 -14.74 18.98 -27.04
C PHE A 8 -13.46 18.33 -26.49
N ILE A 9 -12.62 19.10 -25.79
CA ILE A 9 -11.43 18.58 -25.13
C ILE A 9 -11.84 17.71 -23.92
N ASP A 10 -12.83 18.11 -23.14
CA ASP A 10 -13.32 17.33 -21.98
C ASP A 10 -13.86 15.96 -22.40
N LEU A 11 -14.61 15.90 -23.50
CA LEU A 11 -15.15 14.65 -24.04
C LEU A 11 -14.05 13.73 -24.56
N GLU A 12 -13.06 14.25 -25.28
CA GLU A 12 -11.95 13.42 -25.77
C GLU A 12 -11.01 13.03 -24.65
N VAL A 13 -10.74 13.89 -23.67
CA VAL A 13 -9.95 13.56 -22.47
C VAL A 13 -10.66 12.48 -21.66
N THR A 14 -11.97 12.60 -21.42
CA THR A 14 -12.74 11.56 -20.73
C THR A 14 -12.73 10.25 -21.51
N ARG A 15 -12.81 10.31 -22.85
CA ARG A 15 -12.74 9.11 -23.71
C ARG A 15 -11.37 8.46 -23.69
N GLN A 16 -10.29 9.24 -23.73
CA GLN A 16 -8.92 8.74 -23.69
C GLN A 16 -8.57 8.20 -22.30
N VAL A 17 -9.08 8.82 -21.23
CA VAL A 17 -8.96 8.31 -19.86
C VAL A 17 -9.77 7.02 -19.69
N ASP A 18 -11.01 6.94 -20.17
CA ASP A 18 -11.82 5.70 -20.15
C ASP A 18 -11.18 4.57 -20.98
N LEU A 19 -10.56 4.89 -22.11
CA LEU A 19 -9.81 3.94 -22.93
C LEU A 19 -8.50 3.51 -22.28
N ALA A 20 -7.79 4.42 -21.61
CA ALA A 20 -6.55 4.12 -20.90
C ALA A 20 -6.81 3.27 -19.65
N VAL A 21 -7.87 3.59 -18.89
CA VAL A 21 -8.33 2.80 -17.74
C VAL A 21 -8.72 1.38 -18.18
N ARG A 22 -9.47 1.22 -19.28
CA ARG A 22 -9.82 -0.12 -19.82
C ARG A 22 -8.61 -0.91 -20.35
N ALA A 23 -7.62 -0.23 -20.93
CA ALA A 23 -6.45 -0.90 -21.48
C ALA A 23 -5.49 -1.43 -20.41
N LEU A 24 -5.43 -0.77 -19.25
CA LEU A 24 -4.59 -1.18 -18.11
C LEU A 24 -5.19 -2.37 -17.35
N ASP A 25 -6.51 -2.46 -17.28
CA ASP A 25 -7.23 -3.58 -16.65
C ASP A 25 -7.09 -4.89 -17.47
N ASP A 26 -7.21 -4.82 -18.80
CA ASP A 26 -7.19 -6.02 -19.65
C ASP A 26 -5.79 -6.65 -19.84
N SER A 27 -4.73 -5.84 -19.90
CA SER A 27 -3.41 -6.30 -20.37
C SER A 27 -2.66 -7.19 -19.38
N ARG A 28 -2.78 -6.90 -18.07
CA ARG A 28 -2.11 -7.61 -16.99
C ARG A 28 -2.87 -8.87 -16.57
N ASP A 29 -4.19 -8.83 -16.59
CA ASP A 29 -5.06 -9.95 -16.21
C ASP A 29 -5.15 -11.05 -17.28
N LEU A 30 -5.03 -10.69 -18.57
CA LEU A 30 -5.05 -11.67 -19.65
C LEU A 30 -3.87 -12.66 -19.59
N LEU A 31 -2.70 -12.24 -19.10
CA LEU A 31 -1.49 -13.08 -18.99
C LEU A 31 -1.62 -14.21 -17.95
N TYR A 32 -2.49 -14.05 -16.94
CA TYR A 32 -2.73 -15.08 -15.91
C TYR A 32 -3.94 -15.99 -16.21
N SER A 33 -4.73 -15.72 -17.25
CA SER A 33 -6.04 -16.35 -17.48
C SER A 33 -6.03 -17.71 -18.20
N SER A 34 -4.87 -18.33 -18.45
CA SER A 34 -4.81 -19.48 -19.37
C SER A 34 -5.30 -20.82 -18.79
N SER A 35 -5.61 -20.95 -17.50
CA SER A 35 -6.19 -22.20 -16.98
C SER A 35 -6.90 -21.97 -15.65
N THR A 36 -8.23 -21.93 -15.65
CA THR A 36 -9.02 -21.61 -14.45
C THR A 36 -10.15 -22.63 -14.34
N TYR A 37 -10.10 -23.50 -13.34
CA TYR A 37 -11.19 -24.41 -13.01
C TYR A 37 -12.38 -23.61 -12.45
N PRO A 38 -13.63 -24.12 -12.45
CA PRO A 38 -14.78 -23.41 -11.87
C PRO A 38 -14.68 -23.09 -10.37
N ARG A 39 -13.66 -23.61 -9.67
CA ARG A 39 -13.33 -23.30 -8.27
C ARG A 39 -12.31 -22.18 -8.12
N ASP A 40 -11.58 -21.86 -9.19
CA ASP A 40 -10.58 -20.82 -9.17
C ASP A 40 -11.29 -19.46 -9.23
N ARG A 41 -10.90 -18.56 -8.33
CA ARG A 41 -11.31 -17.16 -8.39
C ARG A 41 -10.84 -16.62 -9.74
N ARG A 42 -11.73 -15.97 -10.49
CA ARG A 42 -11.34 -15.12 -11.64
C ARG A 42 -10.33 -14.07 -11.13
N GLY A 43 -9.51 -13.50 -12.02
CA GLY A 43 -8.81 -12.25 -11.69
C GLY A 43 -9.85 -11.29 -11.11
N TYR A 44 -9.76 -11.06 -9.81
CA TYR A 44 -10.67 -10.15 -9.12
C TYR A 44 -10.11 -8.76 -9.34
N ASP A 45 -11.02 -7.80 -9.43
CA ASP A 45 -10.69 -6.40 -9.21
C ASP A 45 -9.95 -6.28 -7.86
N ARG A 46 -8.68 -5.85 -7.90
CA ARG A 46 -7.79 -5.73 -6.74
C ARG A 46 -8.47 -4.93 -5.63
N ASP A 47 -9.27 -3.94 -6.00
CA ASP A 47 -9.98 -3.07 -5.07
C ASP A 47 -11.07 -3.85 -4.31
N GLU A 48 -11.78 -4.75 -4.98
CA GLU A 48 -12.79 -5.63 -4.36
C GLU A 48 -12.15 -6.57 -3.34
N ILE A 49 -11.00 -7.18 -3.67
CA ILE A 49 -10.27 -8.04 -2.72
C ILE A 49 -9.83 -7.27 -1.49
N LEU A 50 -9.23 -6.09 -1.67
CA LEU A 50 -8.72 -5.29 -0.55
C LEU A 50 -9.87 -4.81 0.34
N ALA A 51 -11.01 -4.46 -0.25
CA ALA A 51 -12.23 -4.11 0.47
C ALA A 51 -12.78 -5.30 1.27
N ASP A 52 -12.93 -6.47 0.64
CA ASP A 52 -13.40 -7.70 1.27
C ASP A 52 -12.48 -8.13 2.44
N ALA A 53 -11.16 -8.05 2.25
CA ALA A 53 -10.19 -8.39 3.29
C ALA A 53 -10.29 -7.45 4.50
N LEU A 54 -10.44 -6.15 4.25
CA LEU A 54 -10.64 -5.16 5.31
C LEU A 54 -11.98 -5.36 6.04
N GLU A 55 -13.05 -5.65 5.31
CA GLU A 55 -14.36 -5.95 5.90
C GLU A 55 -14.28 -7.21 6.76
N ALA A 56 -13.75 -8.31 6.22
CA ALA A 56 -13.58 -9.56 6.93
C ALA A 56 -12.81 -9.37 8.24
N TRP A 57 -11.71 -8.62 8.23
CA TRP A 57 -10.95 -8.32 9.45
C TRP A 57 -11.73 -7.47 10.47
N ARG A 58 -12.63 -6.59 10.02
CA ARG A 58 -13.48 -5.77 10.90
C ARG A 58 -14.61 -6.56 11.55
N VAL A 59 -15.25 -7.47 10.81
CA VAL A 59 -16.49 -8.14 11.24
C VAL A 59 -16.28 -9.57 11.71
N ASN A 60 -15.33 -10.31 11.13
CA ASN A 60 -15.10 -11.72 11.45
C ASN A 60 -14.05 -11.86 12.56
N PRO A 61 -14.41 -12.42 13.75
CA PRO A 61 -13.47 -12.55 14.85
C PRO A 61 -12.30 -13.50 14.55
N LEU A 62 -12.48 -14.48 13.66
CA LEU A 62 -11.40 -15.37 13.24
C LEU A 62 -10.38 -14.64 12.37
N ALA A 63 -10.85 -13.84 11.40
CA ALA A 63 -9.97 -13.03 10.56
C ALA A 63 -9.16 -12.04 11.41
N ARG A 64 -9.82 -11.35 12.34
CA ARG A 64 -9.13 -10.48 13.31
C ARG A 64 -8.10 -11.24 14.15
N ARG A 65 -8.43 -12.46 14.61
CA ARG A 65 -7.50 -13.26 15.41
C ARG A 65 -6.31 -13.75 14.61
N ILE A 66 -6.48 -14.14 13.35
CA ILE A 66 -5.39 -14.56 12.47
C ILE A 66 -4.39 -13.42 12.30
N VAL A 67 -4.86 -12.24 11.88
CA VAL A 67 -3.98 -11.05 11.72
C VAL A 67 -3.31 -10.70 13.03
N GLY A 68 -4.06 -10.63 14.13
CA GLY A 68 -3.49 -10.31 15.45
C GLY A 68 -2.44 -11.32 15.94
N MET A 69 -2.62 -12.62 15.66
CA MET A 69 -1.61 -13.63 16.00
C MET A 69 -0.35 -13.49 15.15
N MET A 70 -0.48 -13.15 13.87
CA MET A 70 0.66 -12.86 13.00
C MET A 70 1.45 -11.65 13.53
N THR A 71 0.77 -10.56 13.85
CA THR A 71 1.40 -9.37 14.43
C THR A 71 2.08 -9.68 15.77
N GLN A 72 1.43 -10.45 16.65
CA GLN A 72 2.05 -10.91 17.90
C GLN A 72 3.28 -11.80 17.67
N TYR A 73 3.26 -12.64 16.65
CA TYR A 73 4.38 -13.52 16.32
C TYR A 73 5.57 -12.74 15.72
N VAL A 74 5.30 -11.82 14.80
CA VAL A 74 6.35 -11.10 14.04
C VAL A 74 6.92 -9.94 14.85
N VAL A 75 6.07 -9.09 15.43
CA VAL A 75 6.50 -7.85 16.10
C VAL A 75 6.08 -7.77 17.57
N GLY A 76 5.49 -8.83 18.15
CA GLY A 76 4.96 -8.81 19.51
C GLY A 76 5.99 -8.64 20.62
N GLY A 77 7.27 -8.91 20.34
CA GLY A 77 8.38 -8.61 21.25
C GLY A 77 8.84 -7.14 21.20
N GLY A 78 8.28 -6.34 20.29
CA GLY A 78 8.82 -5.04 19.93
C GLY A 78 9.93 -5.12 18.88
N LEU A 79 10.31 -3.95 18.38
CA LEU A 79 11.45 -3.76 17.49
C LEU A 79 12.32 -2.65 18.07
N GLU A 80 13.62 -2.86 18.02
CA GLU A 80 14.63 -1.88 18.40
C GLU A 80 15.58 -1.69 17.21
N ILE A 81 16.11 -0.48 17.07
CA ILE A 81 17.09 -0.15 16.05
C ILE A 81 18.37 0.30 16.74
N GLU A 82 19.49 -0.27 16.32
CA GLU A 82 20.81 0.02 16.88
C GLU A 82 21.81 0.38 15.78
N CYS A 83 22.77 1.22 16.14
CA CYS A 83 23.89 1.59 15.29
C CYS A 83 25.19 1.67 16.11
N GLN A 84 26.28 1.13 15.59
CA GLN A 84 27.60 1.18 16.26
C GLN A 84 28.13 2.62 16.42
N HIS A 85 27.74 3.53 15.52
CA HIS A 85 28.16 4.93 15.59
C HIS A 85 27.27 5.70 16.58
N ASN A 86 27.84 6.04 17.75
CA ASN A 86 27.11 6.65 18.87
C ASN A 86 26.19 7.82 18.49
N LYS A 87 26.66 8.77 17.66
CA LYS A 87 25.82 9.93 17.29
C LYS A 87 24.66 9.56 16.38
N THR A 88 24.85 8.57 15.50
CA THR A 88 23.78 8.07 14.64
C THR A 88 22.78 7.27 15.47
N ASN A 89 23.24 6.49 16.43
CA ASN A 89 22.37 5.75 17.34
C ASN A 89 21.44 6.69 18.13
N GLN A 90 21.99 7.78 18.69
CA GLN A 90 21.19 8.80 19.38
C GLN A 90 20.12 9.41 18.47
N PHE A 91 20.48 9.74 17.22
CA PHE A 91 19.50 10.24 16.25
C PHE A 91 18.42 9.20 15.94
N LEU A 92 18.78 7.92 15.80
CA LEU A 92 17.83 6.85 15.53
C LEU A 92 16.87 6.63 16.70
N GLU A 93 17.37 6.67 17.94
CA GLU A 93 16.54 6.60 19.15
C GLU A 93 15.56 7.79 19.21
N ASP A 94 16.05 9.01 19.01
CA ASP A 94 15.23 10.23 18.97
C ASP A 94 14.18 10.18 17.85
N TRP A 95 14.54 9.62 16.69
CA TRP A 95 13.67 9.44 15.54
C TRP A 95 12.59 8.37 15.80
N TRP A 96 12.97 7.26 16.44
CA TRP A 96 12.10 6.12 16.76
C TRP A 96 10.99 6.52 17.74
N GLU A 97 11.38 7.20 18.82
CA GLU A 97 10.50 7.64 19.90
C GLU A 97 9.79 8.97 19.62
N ASN A 98 10.12 9.63 18.50
CA ASN A 98 9.55 10.92 18.14
C ASN A 98 8.01 10.88 18.18
N ARG A 99 7.36 11.89 18.78
CA ARG A 99 5.89 11.99 18.86
C ARG A 99 5.18 11.86 17.51
N LEU A 100 5.83 12.25 16.42
CA LEU A 100 5.28 12.14 15.07
C LEU A 100 5.57 10.79 14.41
N ASN A 101 6.57 10.04 14.86
CA ASN A 101 6.85 8.70 14.34
C ASN A 101 6.24 7.61 15.21
N LYS A 102 6.45 7.63 16.54
CA LYS A 102 5.92 6.64 17.49
C LYS A 102 6.11 5.22 16.97
N MET A 103 7.31 4.93 16.50
CA MET A 103 7.62 3.66 15.83
C MET A 103 7.29 2.43 16.67
N PRO A 104 7.47 2.40 18.01
CA PRO A 104 7.06 1.27 18.83
C PRO A 104 5.59 0.88 18.69
N ILE A 105 4.71 1.81 18.32
CA ILE A 105 3.28 1.54 18.10
C ILE A 105 3.02 1.22 16.63
N ARG A 106 3.62 1.99 15.73
CA ARG A 106 3.32 1.91 14.29
C ARG A 106 3.72 0.62 13.64
N VAL A 107 4.78 -0.02 14.11
CA VAL A 107 5.23 -1.30 13.57
C VAL A 107 4.15 -2.38 13.69
N TYR A 108 3.30 -2.31 14.71
CA TYR A 108 2.14 -3.20 14.87
C TYR A 108 1.06 -2.89 13.83
N GLU A 109 0.71 -1.62 13.65
CA GLU A 109 -0.27 -1.17 12.65
C GLU A 109 0.18 -1.52 11.22
N TRP A 110 1.47 -1.41 10.93
CA TRP A 110 2.05 -1.75 9.64
C TRP A 110 2.10 -3.26 9.39
N CYS A 111 2.34 -4.06 10.44
CA CYS A 111 2.27 -5.51 10.34
C CYS A 111 0.83 -5.97 10.10
N ASP A 112 -0.16 -5.36 10.77
CA ASP A 112 -1.58 -5.59 10.52
C ASP A 112 -1.95 -5.22 9.08
N GLU A 113 -1.51 -4.05 8.58
CA GLU A 113 -1.70 -3.62 7.19
C GLU A 113 -1.12 -4.63 6.21
N MET A 114 0.19 -4.92 6.30
CA MET A 114 0.86 -5.86 5.42
C MET A 114 0.19 -7.24 5.42
N SER A 115 -0.28 -7.70 6.59
CA SER A 115 -0.96 -8.99 6.72
C SER A 115 -2.34 -9.03 6.08
N ARG A 116 -3.06 -7.89 6.01
CA ARG A 116 -4.41 -7.83 5.44
C ARG A 116 -4.41 -7.49 3.94
N SER A 117 -3.50 -6.63 3.48
CA SER A 117 -3.42 -6.17 2.09
C SER A 117 -2.39 -6.92 1.25
N GLY A 118 -1.41 -7.57 1.88
CA GLY A 118 -0.28 -8.20 1.19
C GLY A 118 0.83 -7.23 0.77
N GLU A 119 0.60 -5.91 0.93
CA GLU A 119 1.52 -4.85 0.52
C GLU A 119 1.52 -3.71 1.56
N LEU A 120 2.67 -3.04 1.72
CA LEU A 120 2.82 -1.91 2.63
C LEU A 120 3.51 -0.75 1.91
N PHE A 121 2.77 0.35 1.74
CA PHE A 121 3.29 1.57 1.12
C PHE A 121 3.63 2.59 2.19
N ILE A 122 4.89 3.07 2.19
CA ILE A 122 5.37 4.05 3.17
C ILE A 122 5.75 5.35 2.47
N VAL A 123 5.13 6.45 2.89
CA VAL A 123 5.52 7.81 2.51
C VAL A 123 6.48 8.38 3.53
N ILE A 124 7.58 8.94 3.05
CA ILE A 124 8.60 9.60 3.86
C ILE A 124 8.56 11.10 3.53
N SER A 125 8.53 11.93 4.57
CA SER A 125 8.64 13.38 4.45
C SER A 125 9.70 13.89 5.42
N THR A 126 10.49 14.88 5.03
CA THR A 126 11.55 15.44 5.87
C THR A 126 11.26 16.91 6.16
N ASP A 127 11.38 17.32 7.41
CA ASP A 127 11.21 18.71 7.80
C ASP A 127 12.45 19.56 7.48
N SER A 128 12.33 20.87 7.66
CA SER A 128 13.45 21.81 7.47
C SER A 128 14.59 21.62 8.48
N ALA A 129 14.35 20.92 9.59
CA ALA A 129 15.37 20.60 10.59
C ALA A 129 16.13 19.30 10.26
N GLY A 130 15.71 18.58 9.22
CA GLY A 130 16.31 17.32 8.79
C GLY A 130 15.72 16.07 9.45
N MET A 131 14.64 16.19 10.23
CA MET A 131 13.93 15.05 10.82
C MET A 131 12.95 14.45 9.79
N SER A 132 13.02 13.13 9.62
CA SER A 132 12.14 12.41 8.69
C SER A 132 10.94 11.79 9.42
N TYR A 133 9.79 11.82 8.78
CA TYR A 133 8.54 11.23 9.26
C TYR A 133 8.01 10.22 8.26
N MET A 134 7.62 9.05 8.77
CA MET A 134 7.08 7.96 7.96
C MET A 134 5.57 7.82 8.15
N ARG A 135 4.80 7.52 7.11
CA ARG A 135 3.35 7.27 7.17
C ARG A 135 3.02 6.10 6.26
N ALA A 136 2.21 5.14 6.74
CA ALA A 136 1.67 4.13 5.87
C ALA A 136 0.49 4.70 5.07
N VAL A 137 0.44 4.38 3.79
CA VAL A 137 -0.72 4.61 2.92
C VAL A 137 -1.40 3.25 2.73
N PRO A 138 -2.71 3.14 2.98
CA PRO A 138 -3.44 1.90 2.74
C PRO A 138 -3.28 1.44 1.30
N ALA A 139 -3.07 0.14 1.08
CA ALA A 139 -2.91 -0.40 -0.28
C ALA A 139 -4.12 -0.13 -1.18
N ALA A 140 -5.31 -0.04 -0.59
CA ALA A 140 -6.56 0.28 -1.27
C ALA A 140 -6.62 1.71 -1.82
N ASP A 141 -5.74 2.61 -1.36
CA ASP A 141 -5.65 3.99 -1.86
C ASP A 141 -4.62 4.11 -3.01
N ILE A 142 -3.93 3.03 -3.36
CA ILE A 142 -2.93 2.99 -4.44
C ILE A 142 -3.59 2.52 -5.73
N GLN A 143 -3.63 3.39 -6.75
CA GLN A 143 -4.27 3.11 -8.04
C GLN A 143 -3.34 2.43 -9.03
N ASP A 144 -2.10 2.91 -9.14
CA ASP A 144 -1.13 2.41 -10.10
C ASP A 144 0.29 2.49 -9.52
N ILE A 145 1.16 1.62 -10.03
CA ILE A 145 2.57 1.52 -9.63
C ILE A 145 3.39 1.55 -10.91
N GLU A 146 4.00 2.71 -11.17
CA GLU A 146 4.97 2.86 -12.25
C GLU A 146 6.36 2.49 -11.72
N THR A 147 6.93 1.43 -12.30
CA THR A 147 8.29 0.98 -12.00
C THR A 147 9.27 1.50 -13.05
N ALA A 148 10.56 1.48 -12.72
CA ALA A 148 11.59 1.88 -13.68
C ALA A 148 11.77 0.79 -14.75
N ASP A 149 12.06 1.18 -16.00
CA ASP A 149 12.21 0.25 -17.13
C ASP A 149 13.25 -0.88 -16.90
N ASN A 150 14.18 -0.67 -15.96
CA ASN A 150 15.25 -1.60 -15.63
C ASN A 150 15.05 -2.35 -14.31
N ASP A 151 13.85 -2.27 -13.72
CA ASP A 151 13.49 -3.05 -12.54
C ASP A 151 13.02 -4.45 -12.97
N LEU A 152 13.90 -5.44 -12.77
CA LEU A 152 13.66 -6.83 -13.21
C LEU A 152 12.77 -7.64 -12.26
N ASP A 153 12.54 -7.12 -11.04
CA ASP A 153 11.87 -7.83 -9.95
C ASP A 153 10.38 -7.44 -9.80
N GLN A 154 9.81 -6.70 -10.77
CA GLN A 154 8.40 -6.27 -10.82
C GLN A 154 7.69 -6.72 -12.10
#